data_AF-A0A3D2GJ88-F1
#
_entry.id   AF-A0A3D2GJ88-F1
#
_cell.length_a   1.000
_cell.length_b   1.000
_cell.length_c   1.000
_cell.angle_alpha   90.00
_cell.angle_beta   90.00
_cell.angle_gamma   90.00
#
_symmetry.space_group_name_H-M   'P 1'
#
loop_
_entity.id
_entity.type
_entity.pdbx_description
1 polymer ?
#
loop_
_entity_poly.entity_id
_entity_poly.type
_entity_poly.pdbx_seq_one_letter_code
_entity_poly.pdbx_strand_id
1 'polypeptide(L)'
;MIEKFVRVYKKFYIDEIKAHLLIYGDLGGSCAACRKMDIKLDATHCPECKTEFKFIAFRNPRSHMPKIQKLHAERPQVAVVDYEDYNHHVGEQKAREFLK
;
A
#
# COMPACT_ATOMS: atom_id res chain seq x y z
N MET A 1 -22.09 -6.61 18.18
CA MET A 1 -21.60 -6.93 16.83
C MET A 1 -20.08 -6.88 16.85
N ILE A 2 -19.38 -7.77 16.13
CA ILE A 2 -17.91 -7.80 16.09
C ILE A 2 -17.48 -7.25 14.73
N GLU A 3 -16.73 -6.15 14.71
CA GLU A 3 -16.15 -5.60 13.48
C GLU A 3 -14.85 -6.33 13.12
N LYS A 4 -14.71 -6.69 11.84
CA LYS A 4 -13.53 -7.35 11.28
C LYS A 4 -13.23 -6.80 9.89
N PHE A 5 -11.95 -6.68 9.56
CA PHE A 5 -11.53 -6.40 8.19
C PHE A 5 -11.79 -7.60 7.30
N VAL A 6 -12.40 -7.36 6.14
CA VAL A 6 -12.68 -8.37 5.11
C VAL A 6 -12.15 -7.83 3.78
N ARG A 7 -11.45 -8.67 3.01
CA ARG A 7 -10.98 -8.30 1.67
C ARG A 7 -12.14 -8.30 0.69
N VAL A 8 -12.21 -7.27 -0.16
CA VAL A 8 -13.18 -7.17 -1.25
C VAL A 8 -12.44 -6.92 -2.56
N TYR A 9 -12.86 -7.61 -3.63
CA TYR A 9 -12.27 -7.39 -4.94
C TYR A 9 -12.82 -6.10 -5.56
N LYS A 10 -11.91 -5.22 -6.00
CA LYS A 10 -12.23 -3.98 -6.71
C LYS A 10 -11.22 -3.78 -7.84
N LYS A 11 -11.71 -3.32 -8.99
CA LYS A 11 -10.85 -3.03 -10.14
C LYS A 11 -10.09 -1.72 -9.92
N PHE A 12 -8.80 -1.73 -10.25
CA PHE A 12 -7.91 -0.58 -10.23
C PHE A 12 -6.91 -0.67 -11.38
N TYR A 13 -6.35 0.48 -11.77
CA TYR A 13 -5.14 0.51 -12.59
C TYR A 13 -3.92 0.30 -11.68
N ILE A 14 -3.08 -0.69 -12.00
CA ILE A 14 -1.91 -1.03 -11.17
C ILE A 14 -0.91 0.12 -11.09
N ASP A 15 -0.74 0.86 -12.19
CA ASP A 15 0.12 2.03 -12.21
C ASP A 15 -0.38 3.16 -11.29
N GLU A 16 -1.70 3.32 -11.15
CA GLU A 16 -2.30 4.28 -10.21
C GLU A 16 -2.02 3.87 -8.76
N ILE A 17 -2.18 2.59 -8.44
CA ILE A 17 -1.81 2.06 -7.11
C ILE A 17 -0.33 2.35 -6.85
N LYS A 18 0.56 1.92 -7.74
CA LYS A 18 2.02 2.11 -7.61
C LYS A 18 2.41 3.58 -7.42
N ALA A 19 1.78 4.51 -8.13
CA ALA A 19 2.06 5.94 -8.04
C ALA A 19 1.71 6.55 -6.67
N HIS A 20 0.76 5.96 -5.94
CA HIS A 20 0.20 6.49 -4.69
C HIS A 20 0.29 5.50 -3.50
N LEU A 21 1.13 4.47 -3.59
CA LEU A 21 1.23 3.40 -2.59
C LEU A 21 2.39 3.62 -1.60
N LEU A 22 2.04 3.55 -0.31
CA LEU A 22 2.97 3.31 0.79
C LEU A 22 3.03 1.81 1.09
N ILE A 23 4.21 1.20 0.99
CA ILE A 23 4.43 -0.20 1.40
C ILE A 23 5.01 -0.19 2.81
N TYR A 24 4.25 -0.66 3.79
CA TYR A 24 4.64 -0.65 5.19
C TYR A 24 5.11 -2.03 5.67
N GLY A 25 6.30 -2.08 6.26
CA GLY A 25 6.87 -3.27 6.90
C GLY A 25 7.03 -3.08 8.41
N ASP A 26 7.90 -3.89 9.02
CA ASP A 26 8.05 -3.90 10.48
C ASP A 26 8.67 -2.61 11.05
N LEU A 27 9.72 -2.10 10.39
CA LEU A 27 10.50 -0.94 10.86
C LEU A 27 10.03 0.41 10.28
N GLY A 28 9.34 0.38 9.14
CA GLY A 28 8.96 1.60 8.43
C GLY A 28 8.36 1.30 7.06
N GLY A 29 7.99 2.37 6.36
CA GLY A 29 7.39 2.30 5.04
C GLY A 29 8.34 2.72 3.92
N SER A 30 8.02 2.29 2.71
CA SER A 30 8.66 2.72 1.47
C SER A 30 7.64 3.20 0.43
N CYS A 31 8.02 4.21 -0.34
CA CYS A 31 7.20 4.71 -1.44
C CYS A 31 7.34 3.79 -2.65
N ALA A 32 6.23 3.26 -3.16
CA ALA A 32 6.25 2.40 -4.35
C ALA A 32 6.66 3.14 -5.63
N ALA A 33 6.44 4.46 -5.69
CA ALA A 33 6.75 5.28 -6.87
C ALA A 33 8.25 5.60 -6.99
N CYS A 34 8.89 6.11 -5.93
CA CYS A 34 10.29 6.55 -5.97
C CYS A 34 11.27 5.68 -5.17
N ARG A 35 10.77 4.68 -4.43
CA ARG A 35 11.55 3.78 -3.55
C ARG A 35 12.16 4.45 -2.31
N LYS A 36 11.78 5.70 -1.99
CA LYS A 36 12.14 6.31 -0.71
C LYS A 36 11.76 5.41 0.46
N MET A 37 12.70 5.12 1.35
CA MET A 37 12.50 4.33 2.57
C MET A 37 12.31 5.23 3.80
N ASP A 38 12.14 4.58 4.96
CA ASP A 38 12.01 5.22 6.28
C ASP A 38 10.83 6.20 6.39
N ILE A 39 9.75 5.91 5.65
CA ILE A 39 8.52 6.69 5.68
C ILE A 39 7.65 6.22 6.84
N LYS A 40 7.21 7.15 7.68
CA LYS A 40 6.31 6.86 8.80
C LYS A 40 4.91 6.49 8.30
N LEU A 41 4.17 5.71 9.10
CA LEU A 41 2.82 5.25 8.76
C LEU A 41 1.81 6.41 8.61
N ASP A 42 1.98 7.46 9.41
CA ASP A 42 1.14 8.65 9.43
C ASP A 42 1.42 9.62 8.28
N ALA A 43 2.48 9.39 7.49
CA ALA A 43 2.82 10.23 6.35
C ALA A 43 1.66 10.27 5.34
N THR A 44 1.26 11.47 4.95
CA THR A 44 0.24 11.69 3.92
C THR A 44 0.85 11.79 2.52
N HIS A 45 2.12 12.19 2.44
CA HIS A 45 2.86 12.36 1.20
C HIS A 45 4.25 11.74 1.30
N CYS A 46 4.80 11.31 0.17
CA CYS A 46 6.20 10.91 0.10
C CYS A 46 7.10 12.15 0.34
N PRO A 47 8.09 12.09 1.25
CA PRO A 47 8.96 13.23 1.49
C PRO A 47 9.88 13.55 0.30
N GLU A 48 10.13 12.57 -0.59
CA GLU A 48 10.98 12.70 -1.77
C GLU A 48 10.19 13.11 -3.01
N CYS A 49 9.29 12.27 -3.53
CA CYS A 49 8.55 12.56 -4.77
C CYS A 49 7.24 13.34 -4.58
N LYS A 50 6.88 13.68 -3.34
CA LYS A 50 5.67 14.46 -2.98
C LYS A 50 4.33 13.85 -3.38
N THR A 51 4.30 12.61 -3.89
CA THR A 51 3.03 11.92 -4.18
C THR A 51 2.20 11.77 -2.92
N GLU A 52 0.89 11.97 -3.03
CA GLU A 52 -0.08 11.66 -1.99
C GLU A 52 -0.23 10.14 -1.83
N PHE A 53 -0.26 9.66 -0.59
CA PHE A 53 -0.54 8.26 -0.28
C PHE A 53 -2.04 8.01 -0.16
N LYS A 54 -2.65 7.57 -1.26
CA LYS A 54 -4.05 7.12 -1.34
C LYS A 54 -4.21 5.64 -0.97
N PHE A 55 -3.13 4.87 -1.11
CA PHE A 55 -3.10 3.44 -0.83
C PHE A 55 -2.01 3.11 0.19
N ILE A 56 -2.26 2.09 0.99
CA ILE A 56 -1.25 1.46 1.82
C ILE A 56 -1.30 -0.06 1.68
N ALA A 57 -0.14 -0.70 1.65
CA ALA A 57 -0.03 -2.16 1.73
C ALA A 57 0.87 -2.52 2.90
N PHE A 58 0.47 -3.53 3.67
CA PHE A 58 1.27 -4.06 4.77
C PHE A 58 1.90 -5.37 4.32
N ARG A 59 3.23 -5.52 4.47
CA ARG A 59 3.91 -6.78 4.13
C ARG A 59 3.44 -7.95 4.99
N ASN A 60 3.07 -7.69 6.23
CA ASN A 60 2.45 -8.66 7.14
C ASN A 60 1.22 -8.02 7.79
N PRO A 61 0.04 -8.07 7.15
CA PRO A 61 -1.14 -7.39 7.68
C PRO A 61 -1.59 -7.97 9.03
N ARG A 62 -1.35 -9.26 9.28
CA ARG A 62 -1.72 -9.93 10.54
C ARG A 62 -0.95 -9.38 11.74
N SER A 63 0.34 -9.10 11.59
CA SER A 63 1.16 -8.47 12.65
C SER A 63 0.87 -6.97 12.82
N HIS A 64 0.13 -6.37 11.89
CA HIS A 64 -0.18 -4.94 11.88
C HIS A 64 -1.66 -4.60 12.07
N MET A 65 -2.50 -5.56 12.46
CA MET A 65 -3.95 -5.33 12.64
C MET A 65 -4.29 -4.12 13.53
N PRO A 66 -3.65 -3.88 14.69
CA PRO A 66 -3.92 -2.68 15.48
C PRO A 66 -3.58 -1.38 14.74
N LYS A 67 -2.51 -1.38 13.94
CA LYS A 67 -2.11 -0.22 13.12
C LYS A 67 -3.11 0.01 11.98
N ILE A 68 -3.60 -1.06 11.35
CA ILE A 68 -4.62 -1.00 10.30
C ILE A 68 -5.93 -0.44 10.85
N GLN A 69 -6.36 -0.90 12.04
CA GLN A 69 -7.53 -0.37 12.74
C GLN A 69 -7.41 1.14 13.01
N LYS A 70 -6.28 1.56 13.58
CA LYS A 70 -6.02 2.97 13.87
C LYS A 70 -6.01 3.81 12.59
N LEU A 71 -5.33 3.35 11.55
CA LEU A 71 -5.28 4.03 10.26
C LEU A 71 -6.68 4.20 9.65
N HIS A 72 -7.51 3.16 9.71
CA HIS A 72 -8.87 3.23 9.16
C HIS A 72 -9.75 4.22 9.93
N ALA A 73 -9.58 4.32 11.25
CA ALA A 73 -10.30 5.30 12.07
C ALA A 73 -9.83 6.74 11.79
N GLU A 74 -8.54 6.97 11.59
CA GLU A 74 -7.97 8.31 11.38
C GLU A 74 -8.06 8.78 9.92
N ARG A 75 -7.97 7.85 8.97
CA ARG A 75 -7.87 8.11 7.52
C ARG A 75 -8.72 7.10 6.73
N PRO A 76 -10.06 7.12 6.88
CA PRO A 76 -10.96 6.14 6.24
C PRO A 76 -10.92 6.16 4.70
N GLN A 77 -10.46 7.25 4.10
CA GLN A 77 -10.29 7.40 2.66
C GLN A 77 -9.08 6.65 2.10
N VAL A 78 -8.11 6.27 2.93
CA VAL A 78 -6.93 5.51 2.50
C VAL A 78 -7.30 4.04 2.35
N ALA A 79 -7.16 3.52 1.14
CA ALA A 79 -7.46 2.13 0.86
C ALA A 79 -6.29 1.23 1.28
N VAL A 80 -6.60 0.18 2.05
CA VAL A 80 -5.65 -0.89 2.37
C VAL A 80 -5.66 -1.90 1.23
N VAL A 81 -4.56 -1.96 0.49
CA VAL A 81 -4.34 -2.90 -0.62
C VAL A 81 -3.57 -4.11 -0.09
N ASP A 82 -3.96 -5.30 -0.53
CA ASP A 82 -3.21 -6.52 -0.21
C ASP A 82 -1.83 -6.48 -0.88
N TYR A 83 -0.78 -6.70 -0.10
CA TYR A 83 0.60 -6.62 -0.60
C TYR A 83 0.89 -7.72 -1.62
N GLU A 84 0.31 -8.91 -1.45
CA GLU A 84 0.52 -10.04 -2.36
C GLU A 84 -0.14 -9.76 -3.72
N ASP A 85 -1.38 -9.25 -3.72
CA ASP A 85 -2.08 -8.86 -4.95
C ASP A 85 -1.30 -7.80 -5.73
N TYR A 86 -0.86 -6.73 -5.04
CA TYR A 86 -0.05 -5.68 -5.65
C TYR A 86 1.26 -6.23 -6.23
N ASN A 87 1.99 -7.03 -5.44
CA ASN A 87 3.30 -7.53 -5.84
C ASN A 87 3.20 -8.52 -7.02
N HIS A 88 2.16 -9.36 -7.04
CA HIS A 88 1.88 -10.28 -8.14
C HIS A 88 1.67 -9.52 -9.46
N HIS A 89 0.76 -8.54 -9.48
CA HIS A 89 0.44 -7.81 -10.71
C HIS A 89 1.56 -6.90 -11.19
N VAL A 90 2.32 -6.25 -10.29
CA VAL A 90 3.51 -5.50 -10.69
C VAL A 90 4.59 -6.43 -11.26
N GLY A 91 4.75 -7.63 -10.69
CA GLY A 91 5.65 -8.64 -11.23
C GLY A 91 5.24 -9.10 -12.64
N GLU A 92 3.96 -9.39 -12.82
CA GLU A 92 3.37 -9.75 -14.11
C GLU A 92 3.59 -8.65 -15.17
N GLN A 93 3.34 -7.39 -14.83
CA GLN A 93 3.54 -6.26 -15.74
C GLN A 93 5.00 -6.13 -16.19
N LYS A 94 5.94 -6.21 -15.24
CA LYS A 94 7.39 -6.17 -15.55
C LYS A 94 7.83 -7.32 -16.43
N ALA A 95 7.34 -8.54 -16.17
CA ALA A 95 7.66 -9.71 -16.98
C ALA A 95 7.15 -9.52 -18.43
N ARG A 96 5.94 -9.00 -18.60
CA ARG A 96 5.38 -8.68 -19.93
C ARG A 96 6.17 -7.60 -20.66
N GLU A 97 6.70 -6.60 -19.95
CA GLU A 97 7.56 -5.56 -20.55
C GLU A 97 8.94 -6.10 -20.95
N PHE A 98 9.49 -7.03 -20.17
CA PHE A 98 10.81 -7.62 -20.44
C PHE A 98 10.80 -8.61 -21.61
N LEU A 99 9.69 -9.33 -21.82
CA LEU A 99 9.55 -10.33 -22.89
C LEU A 99 9.06 -9.75 -24.23
N LYS A 100 8.90 -8.43 -24.33
CA LYS A 100 8.62 -7.71 -25.57
C LYS A 100 9.91 -7.25 -26.23
#